data_AF-A0A953E5N9-F1
#
_entry.id   AF-A0A953E5N9-F1
#
_cell.length_a   1.000
_cell.length_b   1.000
_cell.length_c   1.000
_cell.angle_alpha   90.00
_cell.angle_beta   90.00
_cell.angle_gamma   90.00
#
_symmetry.space_group_name_H-M   'P 1'
#
loop_
_entity.id
_entity.type
_entity.pdbx_description
1 polymer ?
#
loop_
_entity_poly.entity_id
_entity_poly.type
_entity_poly.pdbx_seq_one_letter_code
_entity_poly.pdbx_strand_id
1 'polypeptide(L)'
;VPRRYFELGETAFIPPSAATLNAFISVVALTVGAAQILFLFNLAWSLRHGRPAGSNPWRATTLEWQTPQTPPGHGNWGRELPVVYRWAYDYSVPGAEQDFIPQNQPSPGRAVPGIAK
;
A
#
# COMPACT_ATOMS: atom_id res chain seq x y z
N VAL A 1 24.67 16.77 18.58
CA VAL A 1 25.66 16.09 17.69
C VAL A 1 25.40 16.50 16.24
N PRO A 2 26.35 17.15 15.55
CA PRO A 2 26.21 17.46 14.12
C PRO A 2 26.16 16.17 13.26
N ARG A 3 25.42 16.21 12.14
CA ARG A 3 25.29 15.06 11.21
C ARG A 3 26.59 14.81 10.43
N ARG A 4 26.75 13.58 9.92
CA ARG A 4 27.85 13.14 9.02
C ARG A 4 29.23 13.02 9.66
N TYR A 5 29.30 12.90 10.99
CA TYR A 5 30.52 12.52 11.71
C TYR A 5 30.46 11.02 12.01
N PHE A 6 31.51 10.28 11.65
CA PHE A 6 31.63 8.85 11.98
C PHE A 6 32.08 8.64 13.42
N GLU A 7 32.77 9.62 13.99
CA GLU A 7 33.23 9.68 15.38
C GLU A 7 33.12 11.12 15.88
N LEU A 8 32.83 11.28 17.18
CA LEU A 8 32.58 12.58 17.81
C LEU A 8 33.77 13.12 18.61
N GLY A 9 34.71 12.24 19.02
CA GLY A 9 35.82 12.57 19.91
C GLY A 9 35.37 13.15 21.26
N GLU A 10 36.35 13.59 22.06
CA GLU A 10 36.10 14.34 23.30
C GLU A 10 36.06 15.85 22.98
N THR A 11 34.87 16.34 22.62
CA THR A 11 34.67 17.79 22.43
C THR A 11 33.93 18.37 23.62
N ALA A 12 34.36 19.55 24.09
CA ALA A 12 33.84 20.18 25.31
C ALA A 12 32.31 20.48 25.30
N PHE A 13 31.66 20.43 24.13
CA PHE A 13 30.25 20.73 23.96
C PHE A 13 29.37 19.48 23.76
N ILE A 14 29.93 18.27 23.66
CA ILE A 14 29.17 17.02 23.53
C ILE A 14 29.00 16.39 24.92
N PRO A 15 27.76 16.27 25.44
CA PRO A 15 27.55 15.69 26.75
C PRO A 15 27.81 14.16 26.72
N PRO A 16 28.27 13.56 27.84
CA PRO A 16 28.48 12.11 27.93
C PRO A 16 27.23 11.27 27.61
N SER A 17 26.03 11.81 27.87
CA SER A 17 24.76 11.17 27.55
C SER A 17 24.57 10.90 26.05
N ALA A 18 25.27 11.63 25.17
CA ALA A 18 25.24 11.38 23.74
C ALA A 18 25.81 9.99 23.38
N ALA A 19 26.79 9.49 24.14
CA ALA A 19 27.35 8.15 23.93
C ALA A 19 26.31 7.06 24.25
N THR A 20 25.61 7.18 25.37
CA THR A 20 24.51 6.28 25.75
C THR A 20 23.40 6.29 24.70
N LEU A 21 23.04 7.46 24.19
CA LEU A 21 22.03 7.59 23.14
C LEU A 21 22.48 6.94 21.82
N ASN A 22 23.75 7.10 21.40
CA ASN A 22 24.28 6.45 20.21
C ASN A 22 24.28 4.92 20.34
N ALA A 23 24.60 4.39 21.53
CA ALA A 23 24.52 2.95 21.81
C ALA A 23 23.07 2.46 21.69
N PHE A 24 22.10 3.17 22.27
CA PHE A 24 20.68 2.85 22.13
C PHE A 24 20.22 2.88 20.68
N ILE A 25 20.58 3.93 19.92
CA ILE A 25 20.26 4.03 18.49
C ILE A 25 20.82 2.84 17.71
N SER A 26 22.03 2.38 18.06
CA SER A 26 22.63 1.20 17.42
C SER A 26 21.82 -0.07 17.67
N VAL A 27 21.33 -0.27 18.90
CA VAL A 27 20.44 -1.39 19.24
C VAL A 27 19.14 -1.32 18.43
N VAL A 28 18.52 -0.13 18.33
CA VAL A 28 17.31 0.07 17.53
C VAL A 28 17.59 -0.17 16.04
N ALA A 29 18.72 0.30 15.51
CA ALA A 29 19.09 0.10 14.11
C ALA A 29 19.25 -1.40 13.78
N LEU A 30 19.91 -2.17 14.66
CA LEU A 30 20.02 -3.62 14.52
C LEU A 30 18.64 -4.31 14.62
N THR A 31 17.77 -3.82 15.51
CA THR A 31 16.40 -4.35 15.67
C THR A 31 15.56 -4.13 14.41
N VAL A 32 15.61 -2.93 13.83
CA VAL A 32 14.96 -2.63 12.55
C VAL A 32 15.56 -3.48 11.43
N GLY A 33 16.87 -3.67 11.41
CA GLY A 33 17.56 -4.58 10.48
C GLY A 33 17.03 -6.02 10.57
N ALA A 34 16.85 -6.55 11.78
CA ALA A 34 16.25 -7.87 12.00
C ALA A 34 14.79 -7.95 11.52
N ALA A 35 13.99 -6.90 11.74
CA ALA A 35 12.62 -6.83 11.23
C ALA A 35 12.56 -6.86 9.69
N GLN A 36 13.55 -6.26 9.00
CA GLN A 36 13.66 -6.37 7.53
C GLN A 36 13.90 -7.81 7.08
N ILE A 37 14.69 -8.61 7.81
CA ILE A 37 14.90 -10.02 7.50
C ILE A 37 13.58 -10.80 7.58
N LEU A 38 12.77 -10.54 8.63
CA LEU A 38 11.44 -11.14 8.76
C LEU A 38 10.53 -10.78 7.58
N PHE A 39 10.54 -9.51 7.16
CA PHE A 39 9.80 -9.05 5.99
C PHE A 39 10.24 -9.77 4.70
N LEU A 40 11.54 -9.87 4.46
CA LEU A 40 12.09 -10.57 3.28
C LEU A 40 11.76 -12.06 3.30
N PHE A 41 11.83 -12.70 4.46
CA PHE A 41 11.38 -14.09 4.63
C PHE A 41 9.89 -14.23 4.28
N ASN A 42 9.02 -13.37 4.82
CA ASN A 42 7.59 -13.40 4.54
C ASN A 42 7.29 -13.16 3.06
N LEU A 43 8.00 -12.23 2.41
CA LEU A 43 7.87 -11.97 0.98
C LEU A 43 8.25 -13.20 0.15
N ALA A 44 9.43 -13.78 0.41
CA ALA A 44 9.90 -14.97 -0.32
C ALA A 44 9.00 -16.19 -0.09
N TRP A 45 8.50 -16.37 1.14
CA TRP A 45 7.57 -17.44 1.48
C TRP A 45 6.22 -17.25 0.78
N SER A 46 5.66 -16.04 0.82
CA SER A 46 4.36 -15.72 0.22
C SER A 46 4.38 -15.87 -1.30
N LEU A 47 5.49 -15.53 -1.96
CA LEU A 47 5.65 -15.71 -3.41
C LEU A 47 5.62 -17.18 -3.84
N ARG A 48 6.08 -18.11 -2.99
CA ARG A 48 6.19 -19.55 -3.33
C ARG A 48 5.05 -20.40 -2.79
N HIS A 49 4.53 -20.06 -1.61
CA HIS A 49 3.58 -20.87 -0.85
C HIS A 49 2.31 -20.10 -0.45
N GLY A 50 2.22 -18.81 -0.78
CA GLY A 50 1.07 -17.98 -0.43
C GLY A 50 -0.20 -18.37 -1.20
N ARG A 51 -1.36 -18.11 -0.60
CA ARG A 51 -2.65 -18.29 -1.26
C ARG A 51 -2.92 -17.11 -2.22
N PRO A 52 -3.51 -17.34 -3.41
CA PRO A 52 -3.95 -16.26 -4.27
C PRO A 52 -4.93 -15.33 -3.54
N ALA A 53 -4.68 -14.02 -3.57
CA ALA A 53 -5.49 -13.03 -2.86
C ALA A 53 -6.79 -12.63 -3.60
N GLY A 54 -6.95 -13.06 -4.85
CA GLY A 54 -8.00 -12.58 -5.74
C GLY A 54 -7.75 -11.16 -6.24
N SER A 55 -8.73 -10.59 -6.95
CA SER A 55 -8.58 -9.28 -7.61
C SER A 55 -8.61 -8.09 -6.66
N ASN A 56 -9.38 -8.16 -5.58
CA ASN A 56 -9.54 -7.05 -4.64
C ASN A 56 -9.73 -7.54 -3.19
N PRO A 57 -8.67 -8.06 -2.54
CA PRO A 57 -8.74 -8.56 -1.16
C PRO A 57 -9.07 -7.46 -0.14
N TRP A 58 -8.79 -6.20 -0.47
CA TRP A 58 -8.94 -5.06 0.44
C TRP A 58 -10.27 -4.33 0.30
N ARG A 59 -11.14 -4.78 -0.62
CA ARG A 59 -12.40 -4.08 -0.94
C ARG A 59 -12.18 -2.61 -1.32
N ALA A 60 -11.10 -2.32 -2.01
CA ALA A 60 -10.78 -0.97 -2.45
C ALA A 60 -11.71 -0.53 -3.58
N THR A 61 -12.08 0.75 -3.59
CA THR A 61 -13.05 1.31 -4.54
C THR A 61 -12.40 1.81 -5.83
N THR A 62 -11.10 2.06 -5.81
CA THR A 62 -10.33 2.64 -6.91
C THR A 62 -10.15 1.68 -8.08
N LEU A 63 -9.91 2.25 -9.27
CA LEU A 63 -9.83 1.49 -10.51
C LEU A 63 -8.66 0.48 -10.53
N GLU A 64 -7.52 0.68 -9.87
CA GLU A 64 -6.43 -0.30 -9.91
C GLU A 64 -6.84 -1.70 -9.42
N TRP A 65 -7.91 -1.80 -8.63
CA TRP A 65 -8.49 -3.04 -8.12
C TRP A 65 -9.65 -3.59 -8.95
N GLN A 66 -9.99 -2.96 -10.08
CA GLN A 66 -11.13 -3.30 -10.93
C GLN A 66 -10.71 -3.81 -12.32
N THR A 67 -9.43 -4.15 -12.48
CA THR A 67 -8.90 -4.68 -13.73
C THR A 67 -9.53 -6.05 -14.06
N PRO A 68 -9.76 -6.38 -15.35
CA PRO A 68 -10.44 -7.62 -15.72
C PRO A 68 -9.64 -8.89 -15.40
N GLN A 69 -8.31 -8.78 -15.29
CA GLN A 69 -7.42 -9.87 -14.91
C GLN A 69 -6.52 -9.44 -13.76
N THR A 70 -6.17 -10.40 -12.88
CA THR A 70 -5.24 -10.16 -11.77
C THR A 70 -4.12 -11.20 -11.80
N PRO A 71 -2.84 -10.78 -11.95
CA PRO A 71 -2.37 -9.40 -12.11
C PRO A 71 -2.80 -8.76 -13.45
N PRO A 72 -2.89 -7.42 -13.54
CA PRO A 72 -3.22 -6.74 -14.79
C PRO A 72 -2.24 -7.09 -15.91
N GLY A 73 -2.78 -7.46 -17.07
CA GLY A 73 -1.99 -7.68 -18.28
C GLY A 73 -1.56 -6.37 -18.95
N HIS A 74 -0.77 -6.48 -20.03
CA HIS A 74 -0.41 -5.31 -20.83
C HIS A 74 -1.69 -4.64 -21.39
N GLY A 75 -1.74 -3.31 -21.29
CA GLY A 75 -2.93 -2.52 -21.63
C GLY A 75 -3.92 -2.33 -20.47
N ASN A 76 -3.76 -3.04 -19.33
CA ASN A 76 -4.51 -2.95 -18.07
C ASN A 76 -6.03 -3.21 -18.14
N TRP A 77 -6.75 -2.57 -19.07
CA TRP A 77 -8.20 -2.44 -19.11
C TRP A 77 -8.88 -3.17 -20.28
N GLY A 78 -8.11 -3.77 -21.18
CA GLY A 78 -8.63 -4.44 -22.37
C GLY A 78 -9.05 -3.44 -23.45
N ARG A 79 -10.16 -3.72 -24.15
CA ARG A 79 -10.63 -2.90 -25.29
C ARG A 79 -11.41 -1.66 -24.85
N GLU A 80 -12.12 -1.74 -23.73
CA GLU A 80 -13.00 -0.69 -23.25
C GLU A 80 -12.43 -0.09 -21.96
N LEU A 81 -12.46 1.23 -21.85
CA LEU A 81 -12.02 1.92 -20.64
C LEU A 81 -13.14 1.93 -19.59
N PRO A 82 -12.82 1.78 -18.29
CA PRO A 82 -13.81 1.88 -17.24
C PRO A 82 -14.38 3.30 -17.18
N VAL A 83 -15.71 3.40 -17.07
CA VAL A 83 -16.38 4.68 -16.82
C VAL A 83 -16.42 4.93 -15.32
N VAL A 84 -16.01 6.11 -14.88
CA VAL A 84 -16.03 6.50 -13.47
C VAL A 84 -17.35 7.19 -13.15
N TYR A 85 -18.10 6.65 -12.19
CA TYR A 85 -19.39 7.20 -11.75
C TYR A 85 -19.31 7.94 -10.41
N ARG A 86 -18.25 7.71 -9.64
CA ARG A 86 -18.12 8.16 -8.25
C ARG A 86 -16.67 8.35 -7.80
N TRP A 87 -16.49 8.87 -6.58
CA TRP A 87 -15.18 9.15 -6.00
C TRP A 87 -14.45 7.89 -5.54
N ALA A 88 -13.14 8.03 -5.37
CA ALA A 88 -12.21 6.97 -4.95
C ALA A 88 -12.37 6.53 -3.48
N TYR A 89 -13.36 7.04 -2.74
CA TYR A 89 -13.52 6.79 -1.31
C TYR A 89 -14.99 6.57 -0.91
N ASP A 90 -15.82 6.07 -1.83
CA ASP A 90 -17.23 5.74 -1.57
C ASP A 90 -17.32 4.44 -0.73
N TYR A 91 -16.97 4.59 0.53
CA TYR A 91 -17.15 3.59 1.58
C TYR A 91 -18.34 3.97 2.46
N SER A 92 -19.04 2.96 2.97
CA SER A 92 -20.14 3.11 3.94
C SER A 92 -21.22 4.12 3.49
N VAL A 93 -21.52 4.15 2.20
CA VAL A 93 -22.55 5.03 1.63
C VAL A 93 -23.91 4.60 2.16
N PRO A 94 -24.69 5.50 2.81
CA PRO A 94 -25.99 5.15 3.36
C PRO A 94 -26.93 4.58 2.28
N GLY A 95 -27.51 3.42 2.57
CA GLY A 95 -28.42 2.72 1.66
C GLY A 95 -27.75 1.88 0.57
N ALA A 96 -26.41 1.80 0.53
CA ALA A 96 -25.71 0.87 -0.34
C ALA A 96 -25.72 -0.56 0.24
N GLU A 97 -25.77 -1.57 -0.64
CA GLU A 97 -25.74 -2.98 -0.22
C GLU A 97 -24.39 -3.41 0.36
N GLN A 98 -23.31 -2.77 -0.08
CA GLN A 98 -21.94 -3.08 0.31
C GLN A 98 -21.28 -1.86 0.93
N ASP A 99 -20.37 -2.10 1.88
CA ASP A 99 -19.58 -1.06 2.54
C ASP A 99 -18.56 -0.38 1.61
N PHE A 100 -18.37 -0.89 0.40
CA PHE A 100 -17.49 -0.30 -0.60
C PHE A 100 -18.19 -0.34 -1.96
N ILE A 101 -18.15 0.77 -2.69
CA ILE A 101 -18.71 0.84 -4.03
C ILE A 101 -17.60 1.19 -5.03
N PRO A 102 -17.18 0.25 -5.90
CA PRO A 102 -16.18 0.50 -6.94
C PRO A 102 -16.49 1.72 -7.81
N GLN A 103 -15.49 2.48 -8.22
CA GLN A 103 -15.67 3.68 -9.05
C GLN A 103 -16.43 3.44 -10.36
N ASN A 104 -16.30 2.23 -10.91
CA ASN A 104 -16.89 1.81 -12.18
C ASN A 104 -18.26 1.11 -12.06
N GLN A 105 -18.83 1.00 -10.86
CA GLN A 105 -20.18 0.45 -10.71
C GLN A 105 -21.23 1.53 -11.02
N PRO A 106 -22.21 1.33 -11.92
CA PRO A 106 -23.27 2.31 -12.15
C PRO A 106 -24.18 2.47 -10.92
N SER A 107 -24.73 3.67 -10.69
CA SER A 107 -25.78 3.86 -9.69
C SER A 107 -27.12 3.29 -10.20
N PRO A 108 -27.97 2.71 -9.33
CA PRO A 108 -29.31 2.28 -9.72
C PRO A 108 -30.08 3.46 -10.35
N GLY A 109 -30.43 3.35 -11.64
CA GLY A 109 -31.19 4.38 -12.37
C GLY A 109 -30.40 5.26 -13.34
N ARG A 110 -29.05 5.20 -13.37
CA ARG A 110 -28.24 5.91 -14.37
C ARG A 110 -27.79 4.95 -15.47
N ALA A 111 -28.63 4.78 -16.49
CA ALA A 111 -28.25 4.07 -17.71
C ALA A 111 -27.06 4.78 -18.38
N VAL A 112 -26.09 4.01 -18.86
CA VAL A 112 -24.91 4.54 -19.58
C VAL A 112 -25.37 5.03 -20.95
N PRO A 113 -25.21 6.32 -21.30
CA PRO A 113 -25.47 6.76 -22.66
C PRO A 113 -24.35 6.21 -23.55
N GLY A 114 -24.65 5.29 -24.47
CA GLY A 114 -23.80 5.02 -25.63
C GLY A 114 -23.22 3.62 -25.83
N ILE A 115 -23.55 2.60 -25.03
CA ILE A 115 -23.21 1.22 -25.38
C ILE A 115 -24.42 0.60 -26.09
N ALA A 116 -24.50 0.81 -27.41
CA ALA A 116 -25.34 0.01 -28.27
C ALA A 116 -24.85 -1.45 -28.21
N LYS A 117 -25.79 -2.39 -28.15
CA LYS A 117 -25.53 -3.83 -28.25
C LYS A 117 -24.81 -4.19 -29.55
#